data_AF-A0A444JYZ7-F1
#
_entry.id   AF-A0A444JYZ7-F1
#
_cell.length_a   1.000
_cell.length_b   1.000
_cell.length_c   1.000
_cell.angle_alpha   90.00
_cell.angle_beta   90.00
_cell.angle_gamma   90.00
#
_symmetry.space_group_name_H-M   'P 1'
#
loop_
_entity.id
_entity.type
_entity.pdbx_description
1 polymer ?
#
loop_
_entity_poly.entity_id
_entity_poly.type
_entity_poly.pdbx_seq_one_letter_code
_entity_poly.pdbx_strand_id
1 'polypeptide(L)'
;MGTIHRLVGTGWQPLETHRHDRLRGIDIAPDGKIRVAGDDGVCLRIANEEITEMTAAGDMTYLSVRSFNGKAYWGDEAGLNVESADALQPFEDTGIASDLRTDGEFLYVAGIDTAWRFDGKRWKTLTL
;
A
#
# COMPACT_ATOMS: atom_id res chain seq x y z
N MET A 1 -14.83 -3.94 10.54
CA MET A 1 -14.81 -2.59 9.95
C MET A 1 -13.56 -1.88 10.42
N GLY A 2 -12.75 -1.43 9.47
CA GLY A 2 -11.64 -0.53 9.74
C GLY A 2 -12.14 0.90 9.87
N THR A 3 -11.37 1.72 10.57
CA THR A 3 -11.58 3.16 10.71
C THR A 3 -10.24 3.84 10.51
N ILE A 4 -10.26 5.03 9.91
CA ILE A 4 -9.06 5.83 9.71
C ILE A 4 -9.13 6.97 10.71
N HIS A 5 -8.02 7.21 11.42
CA HIS A 5 -7.94 8.29 12.40
C HIS A 5 -6.70 9.14 12.12
N ARG A 6 -6.84 10.44 12.33
CA ARG A 6 -5.75 11.42 12.26
C ARG A 6 -5.48 11.97 13.65
N LEU A 7 -4.20 12.03 14.03
CA LEU A 7 -3.80 12.73 15.25
C LEU A 7 -3.79 14.24 14.98
N VAL A 8 -4.58 14.98 15.74
CA VAL A 8 -4.68 16.44 15.71
C VAL A 8 -4.38 16.98 17.10
N GLY A 9 -3.21 17.61 17.25
CA GLY A 9 -2.66 17.95 18.58
C GLY A 9 -2.42 16.70 19.41
N THR A 10 -3.19 16.53 20.49
CA THR A 10 -3.12 15.37 21.38
C THR A 10 -4.31 14.41 21.23
N GLY A 11 -5.21 14.66 20.28
CA GLY A 11 -6.46 13.91 20.11
C GLY A 11 -6.54 13.19 18.77
N TRP A 12 -7.10 11.98 18.78
CA TRP A 12 -7.43 11.26 17.55
C TRP A 12 -8.81 11.71 17.04
N GLN A 13 -8.87 12.10 15.78
CA GLN A 13 -10.10 12.45 15.08
C GLN A 13 -10.37 11.41 13.98
N PRO A 14 -11.57 10.84 13.89
CA PRO A 14 -11.93 9.95 12.80
C PRO A 14 -11.95 10.74 11.49
N LEU A 15 -11.38 10.13 10.44
CA LEU A 15 -11.62 10.54 9.07
C LEU A 15 -12.84 9.75 8.60
N GLU A 16 -13.96 10.43 8.38
CA GLU A 16 -15.19 9.77 7.95
C GLU A 16 -15.00 9.23 6.53
N THR A 17 -15.21 7.93 6.36
CA THR A 17 -15.06 7.27 5.06
C THR A 17 -16.36 6.75 4.49
N HIS A 18 -17.42 6.63 5.30
CA HIS A 18 -18.65 5.94 4.94
C HIS A 18 -18.43 4.55 4.31
N ARG A 19 -17.31 3.90 4.67
CA ARG A 19 -16.93 2.57 4.18
C ARG A 19 -16.90 1.55 5.31
N HIS A 20 -17.22 0.31 4.97
CA HIS A 20 -17.34 -0.79 5.93
C HIS A 20 -16.26 -1.88 5.76
N ASP A 21 -15.19 -1.58 5.04
CA ASP A 21 -14.15 -2.56 4.69
C ASP A 21 -13.30 -2.98 5.88
N ARG A 22 -12.47 -4.00 5.67
CA ARG A 22 -11.36 -4.34 6.57
C ARG A 22 -10.08 -3.77 6.00
N LEU A 23 -9.45 -2.88 6.75
CA LEU A 23 -8.24 -2.15 6.32
C LEU A 23 -7.00 -2.82 6.91
N ARG A 24 -5.89 -2.83 6.17
CA ARG A 24 -4.65 -3.56 6.49
C ARG A 24 -3.41 -2.67 6.49
N GLY A 25 -3.26 -1.84 5.47
CA GLY A 25 -2.09 -0.99 5.27
C GLY A 25 -2.47 0.46 5.05
N ILE A 26 -1.61 1.40 5.45
CA ILE A 26 -1.78 2.83 5.21
C ILE A 26 -0.44 3.48 4.84
N ASP A 27 -0.49 4.38 3.85
CA ASP A 27 0.62 5.23 3.45
C ASP A 27 0.17 6.69 3.36
N ILE A 28 0.91 7.59 4.01
CA ILE A 28 0.73 9.03 3.87
C ILE A 28 1.77 9.50 2.86
N ALA A 29 1.33 9.66 1.62
CA ALA A 29 2.24 9.84 0.52
C ALA A 29 2.69 11.30 0.36
N PRO A 30 3.90 11.54 -0.20
CA PRO A 30 4.40 12.90 -0.47
C PRO A 30 3.53 13.70 -1.46
N ASP A 31 2.71 13.03 -2.28
CA ASP A 31 1.77 13.66 -3.22
C ASP A 31 0.50 14.20 -2.53
N GLY A 32 0.43 14.13 -1.20
CA GLY A 32 -0.68 14.61 -0.39
C GLY A 32 -1.86 13.63 -0.29
N LYS A 33 -1.76 12.45 -0.92
CA LYS A 33 -2.78 11.42 -0.84
C LYS A 33 -2.51 10.48 0.33
N ILE A 34 -3.58 10.03 0.97
CA ILE A 34 -3.55 8.87 1.86
C ILE A 34 -3.93 7.66 1.03
N ARG A 35 -3.15 6.59 1.11
CA ARG A 35 -3.45 5.31 0.46
C ARG A 35 -3.76 4.27 1.50
N VAL A 36 -4.78 3.47 1.28
CA VAL A 36 -5.24 2.46 2.25
C VAL A 36 -5.53 1.14 1.55
N ALA A 37 -4.89 0.08 2.01
CA ALA A 37 -5.07 -1.29 1.54
C ALA A 37 -6.07 -2.04 2.44
N GLY A 38 -6.78 -3.01 1.89
CA GLY A 38 -7.78 -3.80 2.61
C GLY A 38 -8.06 -5.18 1.99
N ASP A 39 -9.00 -5.88 2.60
CA ASP A 39 -9.48 -7.20 2.14
C ASP A 39 -10.24 -7.08 0.81
N ASP A 40 -10.42 -8.21 0.11
CA ASP A 40 -11.31 -8.35 -1.05
C ASP A 40 -11.08 -7.30 -2.17
N GLY A 41 -9.82 -6.99 -2.47
CA GLY A 41 -9.43 -6.03 -3.51
C GLY A 41 -9.49 -4.55 -3.09
N VAL A 42 -9.83 -4.24 -1.84
CA VAL A 42 -9.98 -2.85 -1.38
C VAL A 42 -8.66 -2.10 -1.44
N CYS A 43 -8.58 -1.12 -2.35
CA CYS A 43 -7.46 -0.20 -2.51
C CYS A 43 -7.99 1.23 -2.63
N LEU A 44 -7.81 2.05 -1.59
CA LEU A 44 -8.41 3.38 -1.50
C LEU A 44 -7.34 4.46 -1.62
N ARG A 45 -7.67 5.52 -2.36
CA ARG A 45 -7.01 6.82 -2.26
C ARG A 45 -7.92 7.78 -1.54
N ILE A 46 -7.34 8.61 -0.68
CA ILE A 46 -8.06 9.66 0.01
C ILE A 46 -7.31 10.98 -0.17
N ALA A 47 -7.99 11.98 -0.70
CA ALA A 47 -7.45 13.32 -0.90
C ALA A 47 -8.59 14.34 -0.76
N ASN A 48 -8.33 15.46 -0.09
CA ASN A 48 -9.35 16.50 0.14
C ASN A 48 -10.67 15.95 0.73
N GLU A 49 -10.57 14.98 1.65
CA GLU A 49 -11.71 14.29 2.26
C GLU A 49 -12.58 13.47 1.28
N GLU A 50 -12.17 13.34 0.03
CA GLU A 50 -12.81 12.47 -0.97
C GLU A 50 -12.08 11.13 -1.07
N ILE A 51 -12.86 10.07 -1.19
CA ILE A 51 -12.36 8.70 -1.34
C ILE A 51 -12.55 8.26 -2.78
N THR A 52 -11.49 7.73 -3.37
CA THR A 52 -11.51 7.07 -4.68
C THR A 52 -11.04 5.64 -4.49
N GLU A 53 -11.84 4.68 -4.95
CA GLU A 53 -11.42 3.28 -5.01
C GLU A 53 -10.66 3.01 -6.30
N MET A 54 -9.55 2.30 -6.17
CA MET A 54 -8.69 1.87 -7.25
C MET A 54 -9.19 0.55 -7.81
N THR A 55 -9.11 0.37 -9.12
CA THR A 55 -9.31 -0.96 -9.71
C THR A 55 -8.12 -1.85 -9.33
N ALA A 56 -8.34 -2.81 -8.44
CA ALA A 56 -7.33 -3.79 -8.06
C ALA A 56 -6.92 -4.67 -9.25
N ALA A 57 -5.70 -5.23 -9.20
CA ALA A 57 -5.23 -6.19 -10.19
C ALA A 57 -5.96 -7.55 -10.10
N GLY A 58 -6.62 -7.81 -8.96
CA GLY A 58 -7.43 -8.98 -8.68
C GLY A 58 -8.08 -8.89 -7.30
N ASP A 59 -9.02 -9.79 -7.02
CA ASP A 59 -9.81 -9.84 -5.79
C ASP A 59 -9.03 -10.52 -4.64
N MET A 60 -7.83 -10.01 -4.34
CA MET A 60 -6.96 -10.50 -3.25
C MET A 60 -7.01 -9.55 -2.04
N THR A 61 -6.54 -10.03 -0.90
CA THR A 61 -6.28 -9.15 0.24
C THR A 61 -5.03 -8.31 -0.04
N TYR A 62 -5.18 -6.99 -0.05
CA TYR A 62 -4.06 -6.06 -0.07
C TYR A 62 -3.61 -5.80 1.37
N LEU A 63 -2.37 -6.15 1.67
CA LEU A 63 -1.81 -6.19 3.01
C LEU A 63 -1.05 -4.91 3.37
N SER A 64 -0.43 -4.29 2.36
CA SER A 64 0.47 -3.16 2.58
C SER A 64 0.46 -2.19 1.41
N VAL A 65 0.88 -0.94 1.67
CA VAL A 65 1.05 0.08 0.63
C VAL A 65 2.19 1.02 1.03
N ARG A 66 2.99 1.46 0.06
CA ARG A 66 4.09 2.41 0.27
C ARG A 66 4.42 3.23 -0.97
N SER A 67 4.63 4.54 -0.77
CA SER A 67 5.22 5.41 -1.77
C SER A 67 6.74 5.27 -1.82
N PHE A 68 7.29 5.11 -3.03
CA PHE A 68 8.73 5.06 -3.28
C PHE A 68 9.03 5.60 -4.68
N ASN A 69 10.04 6.48 -4.81
CA ASN A 69 10.48 7.07 -6.08
C ASN A 69 9.33 7.63 -6.96
N GLY A 70 8.38 8.33 -6.34
CA GLY A 70 7.26 8.97 -7.02
C GLY A 70 6.17 8.00 -7.49
N LYS A 71 6.22 6.73 -7.09
CA LYS A 71 5.20 5.71 -7.37
C LYS A 71 4.65 5.14 -6.08
N ALA A 72 3.46 4.56 -6.15
CA ALA A 72 2.88 3.80 -5.05
C ALA A 72 2.90 2.31 -5.37
N TYR A 73 3.35 1.53 -4.41
CA TYR A 73 3.46 0.08 -4.48
C TYR A 73 2.51 -0.53 -3.47
N TRP A 74 1.79 -1.56 -3.90
CA TRP A 74 0.67 -2.17 -3.19
C TRP A 74 0.94 -3.67 -3.06
N GLY A 75 1.12 -4.13 -1.83
CA GLY A 75 1.42 -5.53 -1.57
C GLY A 75 0.17 -6.34 -1.29
N ASP A 76 0.03 -7.50 -1.92
CA ASP A 76 -1.07 -8.43 -1.74
C ASP A 76 -0.58 -9.87 -1.44
N GLU A 77 -1.49 -10.84 -1.54
CA GLU A 77 -1.27 -12.26 -1.30
C GLU A 77 -0.51 -13.00 -2.42
N ALA A 78 -0.15 -12.32 -3.51
CA ALA A 78 0.66 -12.86 -4.60
C ALA A 78 1.98 -12.09 -4.79
N GLY A 79 2.04 -10.83 -4.38
CA GLY A 79 3.26 -10.04 -4.42
C GLY A 79 3.02 -8.55 -4.49
N LEU A 80 3.81 -7.86 -5.30
CA LEU A 80 3.79 -6.42 -5.41
C LEU A 80 3.08 -5.98 -6.68
N ASN A 81 2.19 -5.01 -6.53
CA ASN A 81 1.55 -4.27 -7.59
C ASN A 81 2.05 -2.82 -7.58
N VAL A 82 1.92 -2.14 -8.72
CA VAL A 82 2.22 -0.72 -8.86
C VAL A 82 0.99 0.05 -9.33
N GLU A 83 0.80 1.22 -8.75
CA GLU A 83 -0.28 2.14 -9.09
C GLU A 83 -0.04 2.80 -10.46
N SER A 84 -1.05 2.75 -11.33
CA SER A 84 -1.04 3.40 -12.64
C SER A 84 -2.42 3.97 -12.98
N ALA A 85 -2.51 5.29 -13.15
CA ALA A 85 -3.77 6.01 -13.39
C ALA A 85 -4.81 5.70 -12.30
N ASP A 86 -5.85 4.91 -12.57
CA ASP A 86 -6.88 4.52 -11.60
C ASP A 86 -6.96 3.00 -11.37
N ALA A 87 -5.89 2.29 -11.72
CA ALA A 87 -5.77 0.84 -11.51
C ALA A 87 -4.42 0.45 -10.89
N LEU A 88 -4.39 -0.75 -10.33
CA LEU A 88 -3.17 -1.44 -9.94
C LEU A 88 -2.77 -2.43 -11.03
N GLN A 89 -1.45 -2.55 -11.25
CA GLN A 89 -0.89 -3.50 -12.20
C GLN A 89 0.10 -4.42 -11.46
N PRO A 90 0.09 -5.73 -11.74
CA PRO A 90 1.12 -6.63 -11.22
C PRO A 90 2.52 -6.10 -11.56
N PHE A 91 3.43 -6.14 -10.60
CA PHE A 91 4.76 -5.57 -10.74
C PHE A 91 5.87 -6.58 -10.45
N GLU A 92 5.81 -7.30 -9.33
CA GLU A 92 6.81 -8.31 -8.97
C GLU A 92 6.16 -9.45 -8.18
N ASP A 93 6.42 -10.70 -8.58
CA ASP A 93 6.02 -11.88 -7.82
C ASP A 93 7.01 -12.08 -6.66
N THR A 94 6.53 -11.81 -5.44
CA THR A 94 7.29 -11.99 -4.20
C THR A 94 6.66 -13.07 -3.31
N GLY A 95 5.71 -13.83 -3.86
CA GLY A 95 4.83 -14.78 -3.16
C GLY A 95 3.79 -14.08 -2.26
N ILE A 96 4.22 -13.12 -1.45
CA ILE A 96 3.39 -12.21 -0.65
C ILE A 96 4.14 -10.88 -0.54
N ALA A 97 3.45 -9.76 -0.36
CA ALA A 97 4.09 -8.51 0.03
C ALA A 97 3.44 -7.99 1.31
N SER A 98 3.75 -8.67 2.41
CA SER A 98 3.09 -8.49 3.71
C SER A 98 3.40 -7.16 4.40
N ASP A 99 4.59 -6.60 4.18
CA ASP A 99 4.97 -5.25 4.62
C ASP A 99 5.89 -4.59 3.59
N LEU A 100 5.81 -3.26 3.51
CA LEU A 100 6.57 -2.41 2.61
C LEU A 100 7.21 -1.24 3.37
N ARG A 101 8.54 -1.18 3.31
CA ARG A 101 9.34 -0.12 3.96
C ARG A 101 10.27 0.54 2.96
N THR A 102 10.68 1.76 3.26
CA THR A 102 11.69 2.45 2.47
C THR A 102 12.56 3.32 3.37
N ASP A 103 13.83 3.45 3.00
CA ASP A 103 14.80 4.39 3.59
C ASP A 103 15.08 5.59 2.67
N GLY A 104 14.37 5.67 1.54
CA GLY A 104 14.57 6.66 0.48
C GLY A 104 15.52 6.22 -0.64
N GLU A 105 16.38 5.22 -0.41
CA GLU A 105 17.25 4.63 -1.44
C GLU A 105 16.65 3.34 -2.00
N PHE A 106 16.06 2.51 -1.15
CA PHE A 106 15.44 1.24 -1.52
C PHE A 106 13.99 1.16 -1.05
N LEU A 107 13.17 0.42 -1.81
CA LEU A 107 11.94 -0.19 -1.34
C LEU A 107 12.27 -1.60 -0.84
N TYR A 108 11.83 -1.93 0.36
CA TYR A 108 11.97 -3.23 0.99
C TYR A 108 10.63 -3.93 1.04
N VAL A 109 10.62 -5.23 0.71
CA VAL A 109 9.42 -6.08 0.71
C VAL A 109 9.66 -7.28 1.60
N ALA A 110 8.74 -7.50 2.55
CA ALA A 110 8.69 -8.74 3.31
C ALA A 110 7.81 -9.77 2.58
N GLY A 111 8.46 -10.73 1.90
CA GLY A 111 7.80 -11.80 1.16
C GLY A 111 7.84 -13.16 1.84
N ILE A 112 7.46 -14.21 1.10
CA ILE A 112 7.47 -15.59 1.62
C ILE A 112 8.92 -16.07 1.66
N ASP A 113 9.40 -16.44 2.85
CA ASP A 113 10.75 -16.98 3.12
C ASP A 113 11.93 -16.10 2.69
N THR A 114 11.66 -14.92 2.10
CA THR A 114 12.64 -14.02 1.50
C THR A 114 12.20 -12.58 1.72
N ALA A 115 13.14 -11.73 2.13
CA ALA A 115 12.97 -10.28 2.02
C ALA A 115 13.67 -9.77 0.76
N TRP A 116 13.12 -8.75 0.14
CA TRP A 116 13.65 -8.16 -1.09
C TRP A 116 13.96 -6.69 -0.88
N ARG A 117 14.92 -6.16 -1.65
CA ARG A 117 15.09 -4.72 -1.83
C ARG A 117 15.10 -4.35 -3.32
N PHE A 118 14.58 -3.17 -3.62
CA PHE A 118 14.45 -2.61 -4.96
C PHE A 118 14.98 -1.19 -5.01
N ASP A 119 15.90 -0.90 -5.93
CA ASP A 119 16.52 0.44 -6.08
C ASP A 119 15.76 1.37 -7.06
N GLY A 120 14.58 0.96 -7.52
CA GLY A 120 13.86 1.63 -8.62
C GLY A 120 14.13 1.04 -10.00
N LYS A 121 15.12 0.14 -10.13
CA LYS A 121 15.51 -0.50 -11.40
C LYS A 121 15.76 -2.00 -11.26
N ARG A 122 16.31 -2.45 -10.14
CA ARG A 122 16.78 -3.82 -9.91
C ARG A 122 16.36 -4.33 -8.55
N TRP A 123 15.98 -5.59 -8.52
CA TRP A 123 15.71 -6.35 -7.32
C TRP A 123 16.94 -7.08 -6.82
N LYS A 124 17.05 -7.19 -5.49
CA LYS A 124 17.97 -8.10 -4.82
C LYS A 124 17.26 -8.76 -3.65
N THR A 125 17.45 -10.07 -3.50
CA THR A 125 17.09 -10.76 -2.28
C THR A 125 18.02 -10.34 -1.14
N LEU A 126 17.46 -10.24 0.04
CA LEU A 126 18.18 -10.11 1.29
C LEU A 126 18.27 -11.52 1.86
N THR A 127 19.47 -12.08 1.81
CA THR A 127 19.75 -13.37 2.45
C THR A 127 19.77 -13.16 3.96
N LEU A 128 18.94 -13.92 4.68
CA LEU A 128 18.97 -14.03 6.13
C LEU A 128 20.14 -14.92 6.57
#